data_AF-A0A2N5K268-F1
#
_entry.id   AF-A0A2N5K268-F1
#
_cell.length_a   1.000
_cell.length_b   1.000
_cell.length_c   1.000
_cell.angle_alpha   90.00
_cell.angle_beta   90.00
_cell.angle_gamma   90.00
#
_symmetry.space_group_name_H-M   'P 1'
#
loop_
_entity.id
_entity.type
_entity.pdbx_description
1 polymer ?
#
loop_
_entity_poly.entity_id
_entity_poly.type
_entity_poly.pdbx_seq_one_letter_code
_entity_poly.pdbx_strand_id
1 'polypeptide(L)'
;MAQLSYPSATEVQLRLEAQEDAILAVIRGCPWWTKAEVEGRLPGSTIVSGVILTTTRGVESTLRRILQLSFGMVFPAEGGVAHQVRQAAPVTAGRKARLPR
;
A
#
# COMPACT_ATOMS: atom_id res chain seq x y z
N MET A 1 -6.12 -6.92 -4.11
CA MET A 1 -6.16 -6.50 -2.69
C MET A 1 -4.73 -6.35 -2.18
N ALA A 2 -4.50 -5.64 -1.07
CA ALA A 2 -3.17 -5.49 -0.48
C ALA A 2 -3.12 -6.17 0.88
N GLN A 3 -2.04 -6.90 1.19
CA GLN A 3 -1.87 -7.64 2.43
C GLN A 3 -0.43 -7.50 2.93
N LEU A 4 -0.26 -7.31 4.23
CA LEU A 4 1.04 -7.24 4.88
C LEU A 4 1.22 -8.44 5.83
N SER A 5 2.32 -9.15 5.69
CA SER A 5 2.62 -10.39 6.40
C SER A 5 4.02 -10.34 6.99
N TYR A 6 4.24 -11.12 8.06
CA TYR A 6 5.50 -11.21 8.79
C TYR A 6 6.06 -12.62 8.70
N PRO A 7 6.79 -12.96 7.62
CA PRO A 7 7.37 -14.29 7.49
C PRO A 7 8.49 -14.54 8.52
N SER A 8 9.07 -13.49 9.10
CA SER A 8 10.13 -13.58 10.12
C SER A 8 10.16 -12.33 11.01
N ALA A 9 10.84 -12.42 12.15
CA ALA A 9 10.95 -11.30 13.10
C ALA A 9 11.65 -10.05 12.54
N THR A 10 12.43 -10.24 11.48
CA THR A 10 13.24 -9.21 10.81
C THR A 10 12.72 -8.82 9.43
N GLU A 11 11.72 -9.52 8.90
CA GLU A 11 11.25 -9.37 7.53
C GLU A 11 9.78 -9.02 7.48
N VAL A 12 9.43 -8.21 6.49
CA VAL A 12 8.07 -7.78 6.19
C VAL A 12 7.80 -8.08 4.74
N GLN A 13 6.69 -8.76 4.49
CA GLN A 13 6.19 -9.03 3.15
C GLN A 13 4.93 -8.23 2.88
N LEU A 14 4.90 -7.57 1.74
CA LEU A 14 3.75 -6.86 1.22
C LEU A 14 3.29 -7.56 -0.07
N ARG A 15 2.11 -8.16 -0.03
CA ARG A 15 1.45 -8.75 -1.20
C ARG A 15 0.44 -7.75 -1.77
N LEU A 16 0.56 -7.43 -3.05
CA LEU A 16 -0.31 -6.50 -3.78
C LEU A 16 -0.89 -7.23 -4.99
N GLU A 17 -2.20 -7.40 -5.04
CA GLU A 17 -2.90 -8.03 -6.18
C GLU A 17 -3.60 -6.98 -7.05
N ALA A 18 -3.49 -7.13 -8.37
CA ALA A 18 -4.24 -6.42 -9.41
C ALA A 18 -4.16 -4.88 -9.46
N GLN A 19 -3.04 -4.26 -9.03
CA GLN A 19 -2.76 -2.84 -9.27
C GLN A 19 -1.31 -2.63 -9.71
N GLU A 20 -1.03 -2.93 -10.99
CA GLU A 20 0.30 -2.87 -11.58
C GLU A 20 0.97 -1.49 -11.43
N ASP A 21 0.23 -0.40 -11.63
CA ASP A 21 0.74 0.98 -11.44
C ASP A 21 1.11 1.29 -9.99
N ALA A 22 0.32 0.84 -9.03
CA ALA A 22 0.62 1.02 -7.61
C ALA A 22 1.87 0.23 -7.22
N ILE A 23 2.00 -0.99 -7.74
CA ILE A 23 3.17 -1.85 -7.56
C ILE A 23 4.43 -1.19 -8.13
N LEU A 24 4.37 -0.69 -9.37
CA LEU A 24 5.50 -0.02 -10.01
C LEU A 24 5.91 1.26 -9.28
N ALA A 25 4.95 2.06 -8.80
CA ALA A 25 5.23 3.25 -8.03
C ALA A 25 5.90 2.94 -6.67
N VAL A 26 5.44 1.88 -5.98
CA VAL A 26 6.03 1.43 -4.71
C VAL A 26 7.44 0.85 -4.91
N ILE A 27 7.65 0.06 -5.97
CA ILE A 27 8.98 -0.47 -6.32
C ILE A 27 9.94 0.66 -6.69
N ARG A 28 9.51 1.62 -7.52
CA ARG A 28 10.37 2.73 -7.97
C ARG A 28 10.66 3.76 -6.89
N GLY A 29 9.75 3.99 -5.96
CA GLY A 29 9.89 5.00 -4.91
C GLY A 29 10.75 4.58 -3.72
N CYS A 30 11.13 3.31 -3.61
CA CYS A 30 11.72 2.76 -2.40
C CYS A 30 12.94 1.87 -2.71
N PRO A 31 14.18 2.31 -2.41
CA PRO A 31 15.40 1.53 -2.68
C PRO A 31 15.69 0.43 -1.66
N TRP A 32 14.85 0.27 -0.64
CA TRP A 32 15.06 -0.62 0.51
C TRP A 32 14.37 -2.00 0.36
N TRP A 33 13.84 -2.30 -0.82
CA TRP A 33 13.31 -3.64 -1.13
C TRP A 33 14.45 -4.65 -1.21
N THR A 34 14.35 -5.73 -0.45
CA THR A 34 15.33 -6.83 -0.50
C THR A 34 14.93 -7.88 -1.53
N LYS A 35 13.63 -8.07 -1.77
CA LYS A 35 13.11 -9.04 -2.74
C LYS A 35 11.81 -8.58 -3.37
N ALA A 36 11.59 -8.94 -4.64
CA ALA A 36 10.32 -8.77 -5.34
C ALA A 36 9.99 -10.05 -6.12
N GLU A 37 8.82 -10.63 -5.85
CA GLU A 37 8.35 -11.86 -6.46
C GLU A 37 7.01 -11.59 -7.15
N VAL A 38 6.86 -12.02 -8.40
CA VAL A 38 5.64 -11.81 -9.18
C VAL A 38 4.83 -13.11 -9.16
N GLU A 39 3.58 -13.02 -8.72
CA GLU A 39 2.65 -14.13 -8.62
C GLU A 39 1.69 -14.15 -9.82
N GLY A 40 1.51 -15.32 -10.44
CA GLY A 40 0.45 -15.56 -11.42
C GLY A 40 0.74 -15.15 -12.87
N ARG A 41 2.00 -14.99 -13.28
CA ARG A 41 2.33 -14.81 -14.70
C ARG A 41 2.14 -16.13 -15.46
N LEU A 42 0.95 -16.36 -16.01
CA LEU A 42 0.74 -17.43 -16.99
C LEU A 42 1.59 -17.15 -18.23
N PRO A 43 2.29 -18.14 -18.80
CA PRO A 43 3.07 -17.94 -20.02
C PRO A 43 2.13 -17.50 -21.16
N GLY A 44 2.34 -16.28 -21.67
CA GLY A 44 1.49 -15.66 -22.71
C GLY A 44 0.47 -14.65 -22.18
N SER A 45 0.35 -14.48 -20.86
CA SER A 45 -0.51 -13.46 -20.24
C SER A 45 0.32 -12.26 -19.78
N THR A 46 -0.11 -11.06 -20.13
CA THR A 46 0.43 -9.80 -19.60
C THR A 46 -0.16 -9.48 -18.22
N ILE A 47 -1.16 -10.25 -17.76
CA ILE A 47 -1.85 -9.99 -16.50
C ILE A 47 -1.07 -10.62 -15.36
N VAL A 48 -0.54 -9.77 -14.49
CA VAL A 48 0.07 -10.15 -13.21
C VAL A 48 -1.04 -10.30 -12.17
N SER A 49 -1.20 -11.49 -11.59
CA SER A 49 -2.20 -11.71 -10.53
C SER A 49 -1.82 -10.99 -9.23
N GLY A 50 -0.53 -10.91 -8.91
CA GLY A 50 -0.05 -10.09 -7.81
C GLY A 50 1.47 -10.03 -7.71
N VAL A 51 1.98 -9.21 -6.80
CA VAL A 51 3.41 -9.09 -6.50
C VAL A 51 3.61 -9.12 -4.99
N ILE A 52 4.60 -9.87 -4.55
CA ILE A 52 5.07 -9.98 -3.18
C ILE A 52 6.40 -9.22 -3.09
N LEU A 53 6.42 -8.16 -2.28
CA LEU A 53 7.61 -7.38 -1.99
C LEU A 53 8.09 -7.69 -0.58
N THR A 54 9.36 -8.06 -0.42
CA THR A 54 9.97 -8.30 0.88
C THR A 54 10.93 -7.17 1.21
N THR A 55 10.89 -6.73 2.47
CA THR A 55 11.86 -5.79 3.04
C THR A 55 12.15 -6.13 4.50
N THR A 56 13.04 -5.35 5.12
CA THR A 56 13.39 -5.45 6.54
C THR A 56 12.35 -4.75 7.42
N ARG A 57 12.19 -5.22 8.65
CA ARG A 57 11.23 -4.66 9.61
C ARG A 57 11.54 -3.23 10.05
N GLY A 58 12.79 -2.80 9.95
CA GLY A 58 13.21 -1.43 10.30
C GLY A 58 12.54 -0.34 9.45
N VAL A 59 12.09 -0.68 8.24
CA VAL A 59 11.43 0.27 7.32
C VAL A 59 9.91 0.10 7.26
N GLU A 60 9.34 -0.81 8.06
CA GLU A 60 7.89 -1.11 8.09
C GLU A 60 7.04 0.15 8.33
N SER A 61 7.42 0.96 9.33
CA SER A 61 6.73 2.20 9.68
C SER A 61 6.68 3.17 8.51
N THR A 62 7.79 3.27 7.77
CA THR A 62 7.93 4.12 6.58
C THR A 62 7.10 3.57 5.43
N LEU A 63 7.14 2.26 5.20
CA LEU A 63 6.33 1.56 4.20
C LEU A 63 4.84 1.83 4.42
N ARG A 64 4.34 1.62 5.65
CA ARG A 64 2.94 1.88 6.00
C ARG A 64 2.56 3.35 5.77
N ARG A 65 3.44 4.28 6.14
CA ARG A 65 3.24 5.73 5.92
C ARG A 65 3.13 6.06 4.44
N ILE A 66 4.01 5.52 3.60
CA ILE A 66 3.98 5.74 2.14
C ILE A 66 2.71 5.15 1.53
N LEU A 67 2.34 3.92 1.90
CA LEU A 67 1.12 3.29 1.39
C LEU A 67 -0.16 4.04 1.80
N GLN A 68 -0.18 4.61 3.02
CA GLN A 68 -1.26 5.47 3.48
C GLN A 68 -1.33 6.78 2.71
N LEU A 69 -0.20 7.45 2.48
CA LEU A 69 -0.17 8.76 1.81
C LEU A 69 -0.40 8.67 0.31
N SER A 70 0.26 7.72 -0.36
CA SER A 70 0.22 7.58 -1.81
C SER A 70 -1.02 6.83 -2.30
N PHE A 71 -1.54 5.87 -1.51
CA PHE A 71 -2.62 4.98 -1.95
C PHE A 71 -3.81 4.91 -0.99
N GLY A 72 -3.79 5.61 0.14
CA GLY A 72 -4.86 5.55 1.13
C GLY A 72 -4.99 4.19 1.83
N MET A 73 -3.96 3.33 1.75
CA MET A 73 -3.99 1.99 2.31
C MET A 73 -3.50 2.00 3.75
N VAL A 74 -4.33 1.49 4.67
CA VAL A 74 -3.97 1.36 6.08
C VAL A 74 -3.96 -0.10 6.46
N PHE A 75 -2.87 -0.52 7.12
CA PHE A 75 -2.66 -1.90 7.55
C PHE A 75 -2.83 -2.02 9.07
N PRO A 76 -3.38 -3.14 9.57
CA PRO A 76 -3.41 -3.41 11.01
C PRO A 76 -2.01 -3.51 11.59
N ALA A 77 -1.84 -3.20 12.88
CA ALA A 77 -0.54 -3.26 13.56
C ALA A 77 0.07 -4.67 13.52
N GLU A 78 -0.76 -5.70 13.64
CA GLU A 78 -0.36 -7.11 13.61
C GLU A 78 -0.14 -7.66 12.19
N GLY A 79 -0.32 -6.83 11.16
CA GLY A 79 -0.35 -7.28 9.77
C GLY A 79 -1.75 -7.77 9.40
N GLY A 80 -1.93 -8.07 8.12
CA GLY A 80 -3.20 -8.48 7.54
C GLY A 80 -3.59 -7.65 6.32
N VAL A 81 -4.87 -7.72 5.98
CA VAL A 81 -5.41 -7.10 4.77
C VAL A 81 -5.51 -5.59 4.96
N ALA A 82 -4.99 -4.85 3.99
CA ALA A 82 -5.09 -3.41 3.95
C ALA A 82 -6.55 -3.00 3.78
N HIS A 83 -6.97 -2.03 4.59
CA HIS A 83 -8.22 -1.33 4.39
C HIS A 83 -7.93 -0.07 3.59
N GLN A 84 -8.56 0.06 2.43
CA GLN A 84 -8.50 1.29 1.67
C GLN A 84 -9.39 2.31 2.37
N VAL A 85 -8.76 3.22 3.10
CA VAL A 85 -9.47 4.39 3.58
C VAL A 85 -9.63 5.27 2.35
N ARG A 86 -10.84 5.26 1.75
CA ARG A 86 -11.21 6.32 0.81
C ARG A 86 -10.90 7.62 1.55
N GLN A 87 -9.85 8.31 1.14
CA GLN A 87 -9.59 9.66 1.62
C GLN A 87 -10.87 10.43 1.29
N ALA A 88 -11.70 10.66 2.30
CA ALA A 88 -12.72 11.67 2.18
C ALA A 88 -11.94 12.92 1.81
N ALA A 89 -12.20 13.45 0.61
CA ALA A 89 -11.70 14.75 0.19
C ALA A 89 -11.80 15.67 1.41
N PRO A 90 -10.78 16.50 1.71
CA PRO A 90 -10.79 17.34 2.89
C PRO A 90 -12.13 18.05 2.92
N VAL A 91 -12.98 17.69 3.88
CA VAL A 91 -14.24 18.39 4.10
C VAL A 91 -13.80 19.79 4.45
N THR A 92 -14.03 20.73 3.54
CA THR A 92 -14.04 22.17 3.80
C THR A 92 -15.19 22.44 4.77
N ALA A 93 -15.03 21.98 6.00
CA ALA A 93 -15.91 22.25 7.11
C ALA A 93 -15.53 23.62 7.67
N GLY A 94 -16.24 24.65 7.22
CA GLY A 94 -16.49 25.81 8.06
C GLY A 94 -16.19 27.17 7.43
N ARG A 95 -17.15 27.71 6.70
CA ARG A 95 -17.62 29.05 7.06
C ARG A 95 -19.14 29.11 6.93
N LYS A 96 -19.80 28.88 8.07
CA LYS A 96 -21.25 29.05 8.25
C LYS A 96 -21.69 30.45 7.81
N ALA A 97 -22.89 30.48 7.26
CA ALA A 97 -23.69 31.62 6.87
C ALA A 97 -23.70 32.78 7.89
N ARG A 98 -23.74 34.01 7.34
CA ARG A 98 -24.51 35.14 7.89
C ARG A 98 -25.05 35.98 6.73
N LEU A 99 -26.30 35.74 6.34
CA LEU A 99 -27.27 36.84 6.19
C LEU A 99 -27.75 37.20 7.63
N PRO A 100 -28.31 38.39 7.94
CA PRO A 100 -28.85 39.42 7.05
C PRO A 100 -28.39 40.87 7.38
N ARG A 101 -28.66 41.82 6.47
CA ARG A 101 -29.38 43.07 6.75
C ARG A 101 -29.73 43.78 5.45
#